data_AF-A0A8S0RRZ0-F1
#
_entry.id   AF-A0A8S0RRZ0-F1
#
_cell.length_a   1.000
_cell.length_b   1.000
_cell.length_c   1.000
_cell.angle_alpha   90.00
_cell.angle_beta   90.00
_cell.angle_gamma   90.00
#
_symmetry.space_group_name_H-M   'P 1'
#
loop_
_entity.id
_entity.type
_entity.pdbx_description
1 polymer ?
#
loop_
_entity_poly.entity_id
_entity_poly.type
_entity_poly.pdbx_seq_one_letter_code
_entity_poly.pdbx_strand_id
1 'polypeptide(L)'
;MSSGGTQNSLRKTLGALKDTTTVSLAKINSDYKELDIAVVRATNHVERPAKEKHIRAIFAAISATRPRADVAYCIHALARRLSKTHNWAVCV
;
A
#
# COMPACT_ATOMS: atom_id res chain seq x y z
N MET A 1 15.68 -14.12 -28.91
CA MET A 1 14.62 -14.01 -27.88
C MET A 1 15.08 -13.00 -26.82
N SER A 2 14.82 -11.70 -26.98
CA SER A 2 15.32 -10.68 -26.02
C SER A 2 14.39 -9.47 -25.83
N SER A 3 13.07 -9.69 -25.82
CA SER A 3 12.06 -8.64 -25.57
C SER A 3 11.48 -8.65 -24.15
N GLY A 4 11.84 -9.64 -23.31
CA GLY A 4 11.26 -9.83 -21.98
C GLY A 4 11.77 -8.88 -20.89
N GLY A 5 13.02 -8.41 -20.99
CA GLY A 5 13.64 -7.57 -19.95
C GLY A 5 13.05 -6.15 -19.87
N THR A 6 12.83 -5.51 -21.02
CA THR A 6 12.28 -4.15 -21.11
C THR A 6 10.83 -4.09 -20.62
N GLN A 7 10.02 -5.09 -20.97
CA GLN A 7 8.61 -5.19 -20.54
C GLN A 7 8.47 -5.34 -19.02
N ASN A 8 9.35 -6.12 -18.37
CA ASN A 8 9.31 -6.29 -16.92
C ASN A 8 9.78 -5.01 -16.19
N SER A 9 10.83 -4.35 -16.70
CA SER A 9 11.31 -3.07 -16.17
C SER A 9 10.21 -1.98 -16.22
N LEU A 10 9.50 -1.86 -17.36
CA LEU A 10 8.39 -0.93 -17.52
C LEU A 10 7.23 -1.19 -16.55
N ARG A 11 6.88 -2.47 -16.31
CA ARG A 11 5.83 -2.81 -15.33
C ARG A 11 6.22 -2.43 -13.90
N LYS A 12 7.48 -2.66 -13.52
CA LYS A 12 8.00 -2.30 -12.19
C LYS A 12 8.05 -0.78 -11.98
N THR A 13 8.49 -0.01 -12.99
CA THR A 13 8.51 1.45 -12.89
C THR A 13 7.12 2.05 -12.83
N LEU A 14 6.17 1.55 -13.62
CA LEU A 14 4.76 1.96 -13.56
C LEU A 14 4.12 1.65 -12.20
N GLY A 15 4.41 0.48 -11.62
CA GLY A 15 3.96 0.14 -10.26
C GLY A 15 4.49 1.10 -9.21
N ALA A 16 5.79 1.42 -9.26
CA ALA A 16 6.41 2.39 -8.36
C ALA A 16 5.83 3.81 -8.51
N LEU A 17 5.51 4.22 -9.74
CA LEU A 17 4.87 5.51 -10.01
C LEU A 17 3.45 5.54 -9.45
N LYS A 18 2.66 4.48 -9.65
CA LYS A 18 1.30 4.34 -9.09
C LYS A 18 1.32 4.46 -7.57
N ASP A 19 2.27 3.82 -6.90
CA ASP A 19 2.40 3.92 -5.44
C ASP A 19 2.76 5.32 -4.99
N THR A 20 3.66 5.98 -5.72
CA THR A 20 4.07 7.34 -5.42
C THR A 20 2.90 8.32 -5.55
N THR A 21 2.14 8.24 -6.64
CA THR A 21 0.93 9.05 -6.84
C THR A 21 -0.12 8.75 -5.78
N THR A 22 -0.33 7.48 -5.43
CA THR A 22 -1.31 7.10 -4.40
C THR A 22 -0.93 7.67 -3.03
N VAL A 23 0.36 7.67 -2.66
CA VAL A 23 0.86 8.31 -1.44
C VAL A 23 0.62 9.83 -1.47
N SER A 24 0.88 10.48 -2.61
CA SER A 24 0.64 11.92 -2.75
C SER A 24 -0.84 12.27 -2.62
N LEU A 25 -1.73 11.47 -3.21
CA LEU A 25 -3.17 11.65 -3.08
C LEU A 25 -3.66 11.45 -1.63
N ALA A 26 -3.14 10.43 -0.95
CA ALA A 26 -3.48 10.17 0.45
C ALA A 26 -3.12 11.36 1.36
N LYS A 27 -1.98 12.02 1.13
CA LYS A 27 -1.55 13.19 1.91
C LYS A 27 -2.50 14.39 1.81
N ILE A 28 -3.17 14.56 0.67
CA ILE A 28 -3.99 15.75 0.40
C ILE A 28 -5.48 15.51 0.62
N ASN A 29 -5.98 14.28 0.41
CA ASN A 29 -7.41 14.02 0.32
C ASN A 29 -7.95 13.00 1.35
N SER A 30 -7.12 12.52 2.26
CA SER A 30 -7.55 11.58 3.30
C SER A 30 -7.61 12.23 4.67
N ASP A 31 -8.62 11.89 5.45
CA ASP A 31 -8.66 12.17 6.90
C ASP A 31 -7.78 11.19 7.69
N TYR A 32 -7.39 10.07 7.06
CA TYR A 32 -6.54 9.00 7.62
C TYR A 32 -5.17 8.94 6.94
N LYS A 33 -4.57 10.11 6.68
CA LYS A 33 -3.34 10.28 5.86
C LYS A 33 -2.24 9.30 6.22
N GLU A 34 -1.85 9.24 7.49
CA GLU A 34 -0.73 8.41 7.95
C GLU A 34 -1.01 6.91 7.76
N LEU A 35 -2.26 6.49 7.98
CA LEU A 35 -2.69 5.11 7.79
C LEU A 35 -2.69 4.72 6.31
N ASP A 36 -3.25 5.55 5.44
CA ASP A 36 -3.28 5.28 4.00
C ASP A 36 -1.86 5.23 3.41
N ILE A 37 -0.97 6.12 3.87
CA ILE A 37 0.45 6.09 3.48
C ILE A 37 1.10 4.79 3.99
N ALA A 38 0.84 4.39 5.23
CA ALA A 38 1.38 3.16 5.79
C ALA A 38 0.91 1.93 5.02
N VAL A 39 -0.38 1.85 4.67
CA VAL A 39 -0.96 0.78 3.84
C VAL A 39 -0.28 0.70 2.49
N VAL A 40 -0.18 1.83 1.76
CA VAL A 40 0.47 1.84 0.43
C VAL A 40 1.95 1.49 0.52
N ARG A 41 2.67 1.98 1.54
CA ARG A 41 4.09 1.70 1.72
C ARG A 41 4.35 0.27 2.19
N ALA A 42 3.45 -0.34 2.94
CA ALA A 42 3.53 -1.74 3.33
C ALA A 42 3.25 -2.66 2.13
N THR A 43 2.24 -2.34 1.33
CA THR A 43 1.77 -3.15 0.20
C THR A 43 2.18 -2.56 -1.15
N ASN A 44 3.46 -2.20 -1.29
CA ASN A 44 3.97 -1.55 -2.51
C ASN A 44 4.35 -2.59 -3.59
N HIS A 45 4.59 -2.15 -4.82
CA HIS A 45 4.92 -3.05 -5.94
C HIS A 45 6.40 -3.52 -5.95
N VAL A 46 7.16 -3.27 -4.89
CA VAL A 46 8.54 -3.72 -4.77
C VAL A 46 8.55 -5.12 -4.15
N GLU A 47 9.22 -6.05 -4.81
CA GLU A 47 9.37 -7.46 -4.40
C GLU A 47 10.32 -7.61 -3.19
N ARG A 48 10.00 -6.96 -2.07
CA ARG A 48 10.73 -7.06 -0.80
C ARG A 48 9.81 -6.82 0.39
N PRO A 49 10.13 -7.36 1.58
CA PRO A 49 9.34 -7.12 2.77
C PRO A 49 9.15 -5.63 3.08
N ALA A 50 7.96 -5.31 3.60
CA ALA A 50 7.62 -4.00 4.09
C ALA A 50 8.57 -3.56 5.22
N LYS A 51 8.81 -2.24 5.33
CA LYS A 51 9.57 -1.72 6.47
C LYS A 51 8.71 -1.81 7.73
N GLU A 52 9.30 -2.30 8.81
CA GLU A 52 8.60 -2.55 10.07
C GLU A 52 7.83 -1.32 10.60
N LYS A 53 8.35 -0.11 10.38
CA LYS A 53 7.65 1.13 10.75
C LYS A 53 6.23 1.26 10.18
N HIS A 54 6.00 0.79 8.96
CA HIS A 54 4.67 0.85 8.32
C HIS A 54 3.74 -0.23 8.88
N ILE A 55 4.30 -1.41 9.14
CA ILE A 55 3.59 -2.51 9.80
C ILE A 55 3.13 -2.08 11.20
N ARG A 56 4.02 -1.49 12.00
CA ARG A 56 3.69 -0.97 13.33
C ARG A 56 2.62 0.11 13.30
N ALA A 57 2.64 0.99 12.30
CA ALA A 57 1.62 2.01 12.12
C ALA A 57 0.22 1.40 11.83
N ILE A 58 0.17 0.36 10.99
CA ILE A 58 -1.07 -0.38 10.72
C ILE A 58 -1.56 -1.07 12.00
N PHE A 59 -0.69 -1.75 12.75
CA PHE A 59 -1.08 -2.36 14.02
C PHE A 59 -1.61 -1.35 15.05
N ALA A 60 -1.00 -0.18 15.13
CA ALA A 60 -1.46 0.90 16.01
C ALA A 60 -2.85 1.44 15.62
N ALA A 61 -3.22 1.36 14.33
CA ALA A 61 -4.53 1.75 13.83
C ALA A 61 -5.63 0.71 14.10
N ILE A 62 -5.27 -0.56 14.34
CA ILE A 62 -6.20 -1.64 14.69
C ILE A 62 -6.13 -2.05 16.16
N SER A 63 -5.40 -1.32 16.99
CA SER A 63 -5.29 -1.57 18.44
C SER A 63 -6.68 -1.61 19.10
N ALA A 64 -6.85 -2.46 20.11
CA ALA A 64 -8.10 -2.59 20.86
C ALA A 64 -8.57 -1.28 21.52
N THR A 65 -7.67 -0.32 21.70
CA THR A 65 -7.95 1.01 22.24
C THR A 65 -8.51 2.00 21.22
N ARG A 66 -8.53 1.65 19.93
CA ARG A 66 -8.99 2.54 18.86
C ARG A 66 -10.52 2.50 18.68
N PRO A 67 -11.14 3.62 18.26
CA PRO A 67 -12.53 3.63 17.84
C PRO A 67 -12.82 2.58 16.76
N ARG A 68 -14.00 1.95 16.81
CA ARG A 68 -14.40 0.95 15.79
C ARG A 68 -14.37 1.50 14.37
N ALA A 69 -14.66 2.78 14.18
CA ALA A 69 -14.61 3.44 12.88
C ALA A 69 -13.19 3.43 12.28
N ASP A 70 -12.18 3.76 13.08
CA ASP A 70 -10.76 3.75 12.66
C ASP A 70 -10.32 2.34 12.25
N VAL A 71 -10.69 1.34 13.05
CA VAL A 71 -10.39 -0.08 12.77
C VAL A 71 -11.07 -0.53 11.48
N ALA A 72 -12.37 -0.22 11.33
CA ALA A 72 -13.13 -0.54 10.13
C ALA A 72 -12.56 0.14 8.88
N TYR A 73 -12.11 1.40 9.01
CA TYR A 73 -11.44 2.11 7.92
C TYR A 73 -10.13 1.42 7.52
N CYS A 74 -9.29 1.02 8.49
CA CYS A 74 -8.05 0.29 8.23
C CYS A 74 -8.31 -1.01 7.46
N ILE A 75 -9.30 -1.80 7.89
CA ILE A 75 -9.69 -3.04 7.22
C ILE A 75 -10.15 -2.74 5.79
N HIS A 76 -11.01 -1.72 5.61
CA HIS A 76 -11.49 -1.33 4.30
C HIS A 76 -10.37 -0.85 3.37
N ALA A 77 -9.42 -0.05 3.88
CA ALA A 77 -8.29 0.46 3.12
C ALA A 77 -7.39 -0.68 2.61
N LEU A 78 -7.09 -1.67 3.46
CA LEU A 78 -6.35 -2.88 3.10
C LEU A 78 -7.10 -3.71 2.06
N ALA A 79 -8.39 -4.01 2.30
CA ALA A 79 -9.21 -4.79 1.38
C ALA A 79 -9.31 -4.13 -0.01
N ARG A 80 -9.49 -2.81 -0.05
CA ARG A 80 -9.54 -2.02 -1.28
C ARG A 80 -8.21 -2.02 -2.04
N ARG A 81 -7.09 -2.04 -1.33
CA ARG A 81 -5.75 -2.07 -1.94
C ARG A 81 -5.47 -3.40 -2.62
N LEU A 82 -5.81 -4.49 -1.93
CA LEU A 82 -5.67 -5.86 -2.43
C LEU A 82 -6.62 -6.14 -3.60
N SER A 83 -7.86 -5.67 -3.55
CA SER A 83 -8.84 -5.91 -4.63
C SER A 83 -8.50 -5.18 -5.93
N LYS A 84 -7.89 -3.99 -5.84
CA LYS A 84 -7.54 -3.16 -7.01
C LYS A 84 -6.21 -3.51 -7.66
N THR A 85 -5.41 -4.39 -7.06
CA THR A 85 -4.03 -4.63 -7.50
C THR A 85 -3.77 -6.11 -7.68
N HIS A 86 -3.73 -6.56 -8.94
CA HIS A 86 -3.37 -7.92 -9.31
C HIS A 86 -1.84 -8.07 -9.43
N ASN A 87 -1.12 -7.81 -8.34
CA ASN A 87 0.33 -8.05 -8.26
C ASN A 87 0.61 -8.83 -6.97
N TRP A 88 1.29 -9.98 -7.12
CA TRP A 88 1.62 -10.87 -6.00
C TRP A 88 2.42 -10.15 -4.92
N ALA A 89 3.31 -9.22 -5.28
CA ALA A 89 4.14 -8.47 -4.33
C ALA A 89 3.32 -7.56 -3.40
N VAL A 90 2.11 -7.17 -3.82
CA VAL A 90 1.19 -6.35 -3.03
C VAL A 90 0.34 -7.21 -2.09
N CYS A 91 0.22 -8.51 -2.38
CA CYS A 91 -0.49 -9.49 -1.56
C CYS A 91 0.40 -10.15 -0.48
N VAL A 92 1.71 -9.92 -0.55
CA VAL A 92 2.72 -10.38 0.44
C VAL A 92 2.93 -9.30 1.49
#